data_AF-A0A3M1DB44-F1
#
_entry.id   AF-A0A3M1DB44-F1
#
_cell.length_a   1.000
_cell.length_b   1.000
_cell.length_c   1.000
_cell.angle_alpha   90.00
_cell.angle_beta   90.00
_cell.angle_gamma   90.00
#
_symmetry.space_group_name_H-M   'P 1'
#
loop_
_entity.id
_entity.type
_entity.pdbx_description
1 polymer ?
#
loop_
_entity_poly.entity_id
_entity_poly.type
_entity_poly.pdbx_seq_one_letter_code
_entity_poly.pdbx_strand_id
1 'polypeptide(L)' 'MAQPSIKELSDADLLKRLADLRQELRKLRFGLTGSPTKNAATARKTRRDIARTLTEMRRRALTPKEKASSVS' A
#
# COMPACT_ATOMS: atom_id res chain seq x y z
N MET A 1 -14.92 10.42 -3.40
CA MET A 1 -15.03 8.94 -3.37
C MET A 1 -14.22 8.42 -2.20
N ALA A 2 -14.89 7.84 -1.19
CA ALA A 2 -14.21 7.23 -0.06
C ALA A 2 -13.45 6.00 -0.55
N GLN A 3 -12.13 5.99 -0.40
CA GLN A 3 -11.35 4.81 -0.74
C GLN A 3 -11.67 3.72 0.29
N PRO A 4 -11.91 2.47 -0.14
CA PRO A 4 -12.21 1.38 0.77
C PRO A 4 -11.12 1.25 1.83
N SER A 5 -11.54 0.93 3.05
CA SER A 5 -10.62 0.81 4.17
C SER A 5 -9.63 -0.31 3.85
N ILE A 6 -8.34 -0.07 4.11
CA ILE A 6 -7.27 -1.07 3.88
C ILE A 6 -7.53 -2.39 4.61
N LYS A 7 -8.36 -2.35 5.68
CA LYS A 7 -8.78 -3.52 6.45
C LYS A 7 -9.80 -4.41 5.71
N GLU A 8 -10.56 -3.85 4.77
CA GLU A 8 -11.64 -4.54 4.04
C GLU A 8 -11.12 -5.23 2.77
N LEU A 9 -9.92 -4.86 2.30
CA LEU A 9 -9.31 -5.44 1.10
C LEU A 9 -8.85 -6.87 1.36
N SER A 10 -8.99 -7.76 0.37
CA SER A 10 -8.34 -9.08 0.42
C SER A 10 -6.82 -8.97 0.29
N ASP A 11 -6.08 -10.03 0.60
CA ASP A 11 -4.60 -10.02 0.44
C ASP A 11 -4.18 -9.79 -1.01
N ALA A 12 -4.94 -10.32 -1.98
CA ALA A 12 -4.73 -10.08 -3.40
C ALA A 12 -4.99 -8.61 -3.77
N ASP A 13 -6.03 -8.00 -3.21
CA ASP A 13 -6.34 -6.58 -3.45
C ASP A 13 -5.29 -5.66 -2.82
N LEU A 14 -4.76 -6.01 -1.65
CA LEU A 14 -3.66 -5.28 -1.02
C LEU A 14 -2.39 -5.32 -1.88
N LEU A 15 -2.08 -6.47 -2.48
CA LEU A 15 -0.95 -6.61 -3.41
C LEU A 15 -1.16 -5.77 -4.68
N LYS A 16 -2.36 -5.81 -5.24
CA LYS A 16 -2.71 -5.00 -6.42
C LYS A 16 -2.61 -3.51 -6.12
N ARG A 17 -3.22 -3.06 -5.00
CA ARG A 17 -3.13 -1.69 -4.48
C ARG A 17 -1.68 -1.25 -4.30
N LEU A 18 -0.82 -2.12 -3.75
CA LEU A 18 0.61 -1.84 -3.56
C LEU A 18 1.34 -1.65 -4.89
N ALA A 19 1.06 -2.48 -5.89
CA ALA A 19 1.64 -2.35 -7.24
C ALA A 19 1.22 -1.03 -7.91
N ASP A 20 -0.07 -0.70 -7.83
CA ASP A 20 -0.63 0.53 -8.39
C ASP A 20 0.00 1.78 -7.74
N LEU A 21 0.07 1.82 -6.41
CA LEU A 21 0.68 2.93 -5.66
C LEU A 21 2.18 3.09 -6.00
N ARG A 22 2.91 1.99 -6.20
CA ARG A 22 4.32 2.04 -6.61
C ARG A 22 4.46 2.57 -8.03
N GLN A 23 3.57 2.17 -8.94
CA GLN A 23 3.57 2.70 -10.31
C GLN A 23 3.21 4.19 -10.34
N GLU A 24 2.22 4.61 -9.54
CA GLU A 24 1.87 6.02 -9.36
C GLU A 24 3.06 6.82 -8.81
N LEU A 25 3.75 6.30 -7.79
CA LEU A 25 4.95 6.96 -7.25
C LEU A 25 6.06 7.10 -8.31
N ARG A 26 6.25 6.10 -9.18
CA ARG A 26 7.20 6.22 -10.32
C ARG A 26 6.75 7.31 -11.28
N LYS A 27 5.47 7.34 -11.66
CA LYS A 27 4.90 8.39 -12.51
C LYS A 27 5.04 9.78 -11.89
N LEU A 28 4.90 9.93 -10.58
CA LEU A 28 5.08 11.22 -9.89
C LEU A 28 6.55 11.65 -9.80
N ARG A 29 7.48 10.70 -9.77
CA ARG A 29 8.93 10.98 -9.73
C ARG A 29 9.50 11.34 -11.10
N PHE A 30 8.99 10.73 -12.17
CA PHE A 30 9.48 10.92 -13.54
C PHE A 30 8.53 11.74 -14.43
N GLY A 31 7.31 12.03 -13.96
CA GLY A 31 6.29 12.75 -14.71
C GLY A 31 6.50 14.26 -14.65
N LEU A 32 6.67 14.85 -15.83
CA LEU A 32 6.93 16.27 -16.06
C LEU A 32 5.67 17.17 -15.93
N THR A 33 4.49 16.61 -15.65
CA THR A 33 3.19 17.21 -15.97
C THR A 33 2.47 17.85 -14.77
N GLY A 34 3.19 18.47 -13.83
CA GLY A 34 2.58 19.14 -12.69
C GLY A 34 3.49 20.14 -12.00
N SER A 35 2.88 21.09 -11.27
CA SER A 35 3.63 22.03 -10.42
C SER A 35 4.42 21.24 -9.36
N PRO A 36 5.73 21.53 -9.15
CA PRO A 36 6.59 20.79 -8.22
C PRO A 36 6.01 20.61 -6.81
N THR A 37 5.27 21.61 -6.33
CA THR A 37 4.65 21.62 -5.00
C THR A 37 3.48 20.64 -4.89
N LYS A 38 2.62 20.57 -5.92
CA LYS A 38 1.51 19.61 -5.97
C LYS A 38 2.04 18.17 -6.09
N ASN A 39 3.08 17.96 -6.91
CA ASN A 39 3.69 16.64 -7.07
C ASN A 39 4.34 16.14 -5.77
N ALA A 40 5.00 17.01 -5.01
CA ALA A 40 5.61 16.67 -3.73
C ALA A 40 4.57 16.24 -2.68
N ALA A 41 3.44 16.95 -2.58
CA ALA A 41 2.36 16.62 -1.66
C ALA A 41 1.73 15.25 -1.99
N THR A 42 1.44 15.02 -3.27
CA THR A 42 0.90 13.74 -3.74
C THR A 42 1.90 12.60 -3.51
N ALA A 43 3.18 12.77 -3.85
CA ALA A 43 4.20 11.76 -3.62
C ALA A 43 4.39 11.44 -2.12
N ARG A 44 4.24 12.41 -1.22
CA ARG A 44 4.23 12.16 0.24
C ARG A 44 3.02 11.34 0.66
N LYS A 45 1.83 11.62 0.10
CA LYS A 45 0.61 10.86 0.36
C LYS A 45 0.74 9.41 -0.15
N THR A 46 1.18 9.22 -1.40
CA THR A 46 1.38 7.88 -2.01
C THR A 46 2.36 7.04 -1.19
N ARG A 47 3.47 7.63 -0.70
CA ARG A 47 4.41 6.93 0.20
C ARG A 47 3.76 6.48 1.51
N ARG A 48 2.90 7.30 2.12
CA ARG A 48 2.16 6.93 3.34
C ARG A 48 1.17 5.79 3.07
N ASP A 49 0.50 5.82 1.93
CA ASP A 49 -0.45 4.77 1.58
C ASP A 49 0.25 3.42 1.28
N ILE A 50 1.44 3.45 0.66
CA ILE A 50 2.31 2.27 0.54
C ILE A 50 2.66 1.70 1.91
N ALA A 51 3.14 2.56 2.83
CA ALA A 51 3.53 2.13 4.17
C ALA A 51 2.35 1.49 4.92
N ARG A 52 1.16 2.10 4.87
CA ARG A 52 -0.05 1.55 5.50
C ARG A 52 -0.45 0.20 4.93
N THR A 53 -0.37 0.03 3.61
CA THR A 53 -0.67 -1.24 2.93
C THR A 53 0.30 -2.33 3.38
N LEU A 54 1.60 -2.03 3.44
CA LEU A 54 2.62 -2.96 3.92
C LEU A 54 2.44 -3.31 5.41
N THR A 55 2.12 -2.32 6.25
CA THR A 55 1.81 -2.56 7.67
C THR A 55 0.62 -3.49 7.83
N GLU A 56 -0.44 -3.30 7.06
CA GLU A 56 -1.62 -4.16 7.11
C GLU A 56 -1.31 -5.59 6.67
N MET A 57 -0.59 -5.77 5.56
CA MET A 57 -0.13 -7.08 5.12
C MET A 57 0.75 -7.77 6.17
N ARG A 58 1.67 -7.01 6.80
CA ARG A 58 2.51 -7.53 7.88
C ARG A 58 1.71 -7.87 9.13
N ARG A 59 0.71 -7.07 9.47
CA ARG A 59 -0.22 -7.32 10.57
C ARG A 59 -0.96 -8.63 10.36
N ARG A 60 -1.48 -8.87 9.15
CA ARG A 60 -2.15 -10.15 8.79
C ARG A 60 -1.21 -11.35 8.86
N ALA A 61 0.02 -11.18 8.38
CA ALA A 61 1.04 -12.23 8.47
C ALA A 61 1.45 -12.55 9.93
N LEU A 62 1.37 -11.57 10.83
CA LEU A 62 1.71 -11.72 12.25
C LEU A 62 0.54 -12.14 13.13
N THR A 63 -0.71 -11.95 12.72
CA THR A 63 -1.90 -12.47 13.41
C THR A 63 -2.13 -13.91 12.98
N PRO A 64 -1.63 -14.90 13.73
CA PRO A 64 -1.65 -16.28 13.31
C PRO A 64 -3.06 -16.82 13.58
N LYS A 65 -3.79 -17.16 12.54
CA LYS A 65 -4.70 -18.31 12.66
C LYS A 65 -3.86 -19.54 12.31
N GLU A 66 -3.33 -20.20 13.33
CA GLU A 66 -2.80 -21.58 13.29
C GLU A 66 -1.71 -21.94 12.26
N LYS A 67 -0.54 -21.30 12.29
CA LYS A 67 0.66 -21.90 11.68
C LYS A 67 1.85 -21.87 12.65
N ALA A 68 1.76 -22.70 13.69
CA ALA A 68 2.88 -23.36 14.39
C ALA A 68 2.43 -24.36 15.49
N SER A 69 1.15 -24.75 15.55
CA SER A 69 0.72 -26.03 16.14
C SER A 69 0.64 -27.07 15.03
N SER A 70 1.80 -27.52 14.56
CA SER A 70 1.99 -28.84 13.95
C SER A 70 3.50 -29.07 13.93
N VAL A 71 3.98 -29.83 14.92
CA VAL A 71 4.62 -31.15 14.74
C VAL A 71 6.07 -31.01 14.28
N SER A 72 7.07 -31.65 14.87
CA SER A 72 7.30 -32.41 16.10
C SER A 72 8.82 -32.59 16.13
#